data_AF-X7ZX50-F1
#
_entry.id   AF-X7ZX50-F1
#
_cell.length_a   1.000
_cell.length_b   1.000
_cell.length_c   1.000
_cell.angle_alpha   90.00
_cell.angle_beta   90.00
_cell.angle_gamma   90.00
#
_symmetry.space_group_name_H-M   'P 1'
#
loop_
_entity.id
_entity.type
_entity.pdbx_description
1 polymer ?
#
loop_
_entity_poly.entity_id
_entity_poly.type
_entity_poly.pdbx_seq_one_letter_code
_entity_poly.pdbx_strand_id
1 'polypeptide(L)'
;MIVLGIVVLLPIPGIGPNAGPSIANLWNDHGIFPTGVSQALLSLQTVVFAYVGVELVGVTAGEAENPKITLRKAINTLPFRIGLFYVGALLVILSVRGWRHFHSGQSPFVAVFNYVNIPAAAGIVNFILLTAALSSCNAGIYSTGRMVHSLSERREAPAAMQALSSRHVPLLAISFSALVMGLGVFVNWLSPDKAFAYITSVSAIGIIFVWASILASHMVYRRRAAAGKLPASDYRLPGAPVTTAVALAFLALVVVLLFFSAHGRMAILVGVIWLALVSIGYVAQRAQTPAHLENDC
;
A
#
# COMPACT_ATOMS: atom_id res chain seq x y z
N MET A 1 -12.46 2.42 -17.15
CA MET A 1 -13.01 3.33 -16.12
C MET A 1 -12.93 4.77 -16.56
N ILE A 2 -11.73 5.36 -16.69
CA ILE A 2 -11.56 6.75 -17.10
C ILE A 2 -12.26 7.05 -18.43
N VAL A 3 -12.01 6.25 -19.47
CA VAL A 3 -12.68 6.41 -20.78
C VAL A 3 -14.20 6.36 -20.64
N LEU A 4 -14.71 5.39 -19.88
CA LEU A 4 -16.15 5.18 -19.71
C LEU A 4 -16.81 6.33 -18.94
N GLY A 5 -16.15 6.84 -17.90
CA GLY A 5 -16.67 7.99 -17.16
C GLY A 5 -16.47 9.32 -17.89
N ILE A 6 -15.46 9.48 -18.75
CA ILE A 6 -15.37 10.61 -19.69
C ILE A 6 -16.54 10.56 -20.67
N VAL A 7 -16.88 9.38 -21.22
CA VAL A 7 -18.04 9.20 -22.11
C VAL A 7 -19.34 9.59 -21.41
N VAL A 8 -19.48 9.29 -20.12
CA VAL A 8 -20.64 9.70 -19.30
C VAL A 8 -20.66 11.21 -19.01
N LEU A 9 -19.51 11.87 -18.97
CA LEU A 9 -19.39 13.33 -18.77
C LEU A 9 -19.64 14.12 -20.06
N LEU A 10 -19.55 13.50 -21.23
CA LEU A 10 -19.92 14.13 -22.49
C LEU A 10 -21.46 14.22 -22.55
N PRO A 11 -22.05 15.40 -22.86
CA PRO A 11 -23.49 15.59 -22.94
C PRO A 11 -24.05 14.90 -24.20
N ILE A 12 -24.09 13.58 -24.19
CA ILE A 12 -24.66 12.73 -25.23
C ILE A 12 -26.15 12.58 -24.90
N PRO A 13 -27.08 13.04 -25.76
CA PRO A 13 -28.52 12.87 -25.53
C PRO A 13 -28.87 11.39 -25.31
N GLY A 14 -29.50 11.07 -24.18
CA GLY A 14 -29.91 9.70 -23.83
C GLY A 14 -28.95 8.91 -22.93
N ILE A 15 -27.78 9.47 -22.56
CA ILE A 15 -26.85 8.85 -21.60
C ILE A 15 -26.66 9.80 -20.41
N GLY A 16 -27.21 9.45 -19.24
CA GLY A 16 -27.02 10.18 -17.98
C GLY A 16 -28.29 10.84 -17.41
N PRO A 17 -28.34 11.11 -16.09
CA PRO A 17 -29.52 11.66 -15.42
C PRO A 17 -29.81 13.13 -15.76
N ASN A 18 -31.09 13.53 -15.69
CA ASN A 18 -31.59 14.86 -16.05
C ASN A 18 -31.02 16.03 -15.20
N ALA A 19 -30.45 15.73 -14.02
CA ALA A 19 -29.55 16.62 -13.28
C ALA A 19 -28.12 16.14 -13.54
N GLY A 20 -27.47 16.73 -14.55
CA GLY A 20 -26.37 16.09 -15.26
C GLY A 20 -25.04 15.98 -14.49
N PRO A 21 -24.22 14.95 -14.81
CA PRO A 21 -22.83 14.88 -14.39
C PRO A 21 -22.10 16.13 -14.89
N SER A 22 -21.42 16.84 -13.99
CA SER A 22 -20.77 18.11 -14.29
C SER A 22 -19.45 18.21 -13.53
N ILE A 23 -18.43 18.74 -14.19
CA ILE A 23 -17.14 19.06 -13.54
C ILE A 23 -17.36 20.01 -12.35
N ALA A 24 -18.42 20.82 -12.39
CA ALA A 24 -18.78 21.70 -11.29
C ALA A 24 -19.08 20.96 -9.97
N ASN A 25 -19.45 19.67 -10.02
CA ASN A 25 -19.62 18.83 -8.83
C ASN A 25 -18.33 18.66 -8.00
N LEU A 26 -17.16 19.02 -8.55
CA LEU A 26 -15.90 19.06 -7.81
C LEU A 26 -15.83 20.19 -6.77
N TRP A 27 -16.57 21.28 -6.97
CA TRP A 27 -16.46 22.48 -6.12
C TRP A 27 -17.80 23.10 -5.71
N ASN A 28 -18.93 22.65 -6.27
CA ASN A 28 -20.25 23.22 -5.96
C ASN A 28 -20.68 23.01 -4.51
N ASP A 29 -20.17 21.96 -3.84
CA ASP A 29 -20.49 21.64 -2.44
C ASP A 29 -19.52 22.31 -1.46
N HIS A 30 -19.46 23.66 -1.40
CA HIS A 30 -18.55 24.45 -0.53
C HIS A 30 -17.06 24.46 -0.93
N GLY A 31 -16.75 24.34 -2.22
CA GLY A 31 -15.39 24.44 -2.75
C GLY A 31 -14.58 23.15 -2.61
N ILE A 32 -13.25 23.25 -2.72
CA ILE A 32 -12.32 22.11 -2.74
C ILE A 32 -12.11 21.49 -1.34
N PHE A 33 -12.30 22.27 -0.27
CA PHE A 33 -12.13 21.85 1.12
C PHE A 33 -13.43 21.99 1.93
N PRO A 34 -14.50 21.26 1.56
CA PRO A 34 -15.82 21.47 2.14
C PRO A 34 -15.93 21.06 3.61
N THR A 35 -15.07 20.13 4.04
CA THR A 35 -14.95 19.68 5.43
C THR A 35 -13.81 20.37 6.19
N GLY A 36 -13.15 21.35 5.56
CA GLY A 36 -11.99 22.07 6.10
C GLY A 36 -10.66 21.39 5.82
N VAL A 37 -9.58 22.20 5.83
CA VAL A 37 -8.21 21.73 5.54
C VAL A 37 -7.73 20.69 6.56
N SER A 38 -8.13 20.81 7.82
CA SER A 38 -7.79 19.85 8.87
C SER A 38 -8.32 18.44 8.56
N GLN A 39 -9.55 18.30 8.09
CA GLN A 39 -10.13 17.01 7.72
C GLN A 39 -9.48 16.44 6.45
N ALA A 40 -9.12 17.30 5.50
CA ALA A 40 -8.32 16.88 4.35
C ALA A 40 -6.95 16.33 4.78
N LEU A 41 -6.26 16.98 5.72
CA LEU A 41 -5.03 16.46 6.29
C LEU A 41 -5.26 15.12 7.00
N LEU A 42 -6.30 14.98 7.81
CA LEU A 42 -6.62 13.72 8.50
C LEU A 42 -6.90 12.57 7.52
N SER A 43 -7.41 12.85 6.31
CA SER A 43 -7.62 11.83 5.28
C SER A 43 -6.31 11.31 4.64
N LEU A 44 -5.21 12.06 4.75
CA LEU A 44 -3.90 11.65 4.20
C LEU A 44 -3.46 10.29 4.74
N GLN A 45 -3.74 9.99 6.01
CA GLN A 45 -3.38 8.71 6.61
C GLN A 45 -4.03 7.51 5.88
N THR A 46 -5.28 7.67 5.45
CA THR A 46 -6.01 6.63 4.70
C THR A 46 -5.53 6.56 3.25
N VAL A 47 -5.22 7.71 2.65
CA VAL A 47 -4.66 7.78 1.30
C VAL A 47 -3.28 7.11 1.23
N VAL A 48 -2.44 7.31 2.25
CA VAL A 48 -1.12 6.66 2.35
C VAL A 48 -1.24 5.15 2.37
N PHE A 49 -2.23 4.60 3.08
CA PHE A 49 -2.50 3.16 3.09
C PHE A 49 -2.84 2.61 1.68
N ALA A 50 -3.48 3.40 0.81
CA ALA A 50 -3.80 2.97 -0.55
C ALA A 50 -2.56 2.74 -1.44
N TYR A 51 -1.39 3.21 -1.02
CA TYR A 51 -0.11 3.02 -1.73
C TYR A 51 0.75 1.90 -1.14
N VAL A 52 0.26 1.17 -0.14
CA VAL A 52 0.94 -0.03 0.37
C VAL A 52 1.19 -1.01 -0.78
N GLY A 53 2.40 -1.58 -0.82
CA GLY A 53 2.79 -2.59 -1.79
C GLY A 53 3.68 -2.09 -2.92
N VAL A 54 3.90 -0.77 -3.04
CA VAL A 54 4.89 -0.23 -3.98
C VAL A 54 6.31 -0.72 -3.66
N GLU A 55 6.60 -1.06 -2.41
CA GLU A 55 7.86 -1.63 -1.95
C GLU A 55 8.10 -3.06 -2.46
N LEU A 56 7.05 -3.80 -2.85
CA LEU A 56 7.21 -5.16 -3.39
C LEU A 56 8.00 -5.16 -4.70
N VAL A 57 8.01 -4.03 -5.45
CA VAL A 57 8.87 -3.87 -6.63
C VAL A 57 10.34 -4.12 -6.29
N GLY A 58 10.78 -3.72 -5.09
CA GLY A 58 12.13 -4.00 -4.59
C GLY A 58 12.36 -5.47 -4.24
N VAL A 59 11.35 -6.15 -3.70
CA VAL A 59 11.42 -7.58 -3.36
C VAL A 59 11.52 -8.44 -4.62
N THR A 60 10.76 -8.09 -5.65
CA THR A 60 10.78 -8.78 -6.95
C THR A 60 11.96 -8.40 -7.84
N ALA A 61 12.84 -7.51 -7.39
CA ALA A 61 13.98 -7.04 -8.17
C ALA A 61 14.91 -8.19 -8.61
N GLY A 62 15.09 -9.18 -7.73
CA GLY A 62 15.92 -10.37 -7.99
C GLY A 62 15.30 -11.38 -8.95
N GLU A 63 13.99 -11.27 -9.23
CA GLU A 63 13.26 -12.16 -10.14
C GLU A 63 13.03 -11.51 -11.52
N ALA A 64 13.29 -10.20 -11.64
CA ALA A 64 13.05 -9.46 -12.87
C ALA A 64 14.08 -9.81 -13.94
N GLU A 65 13.61 -10.09 -15.15
CA GLU A 65 14.48 -10.19 -16.31
C GLU A 65 15.11 -8.82 -16.59
N ASN A 66 16.45 -8.77 -16.67
CA ASN A 66 17.23 -7.54 -16.80
C ASN A 66 16.81 -6.42 -15.81
N PRO A 67 17.08 -6.60 -14.50
CA PRO A 67 16.58 -5.72 -13.45
C PRO A 67 16.88 -4.24 -13.69
N LYS A 68 18.05 -3.91 -14.24
CA LYS A 68 18.46 -2.53 -14.54
C LYS A 68 17.49 -1.80 -15.46
N ILE A 69 16.90 -2.47 -16.44
CA ILE A 69 15.98 -1.85 -17.41
C ILE A 69 14.56 -1.91 -16.87
N THR A 70 14.14 -3.12 -16.47
CA THR A 70 12.76 -3.41 -16.05
C THR A 70 12.36 -2.58 -14.83
N LEU A 71 13.22 -2.48 -13.82
CA LEU A 71 12.91 -1.69 -12.62
C LEU A 71 12.87 -0.19 -12.92
N ARG A 72 13.82 0.33 -13.70
CA ARG A 72 13.83 1.76 -14.06
C ARG A 72 12.55 2.14 -14.81
N LYS A 73 12.11 1.31 -15.75
CA LYS A 73 10.86 1.52 -16.50
C LYS A 73 9.64 1.44 -15.57
N ALA A 74 9.59 0.44 -14.69
CA ALA A 74 8.51 0.30 -13.71
C ALA A 74 8.42 1.54 -12.81
N ILE A 75 9.53 1.92 -12.16
CA ILE A 75 9.58 3.06 -11.22
C ILE A 75 9.22 4.38 -11.93
N ASN A 76 9.78 4.66 -13.10
CA ASN A 76 9.52 5.93 -13.80
C ASN A 76 8.09 6.04 -14.35
N THR A 77 7.40 4.91 -14.57
CA THR A 77 5.98 4.93 -15.03
C THR A 77 4.98 4.97 -13.88
N LEU A 78 5.39 4.66 -12.65
CA LEU A 78 4.50 4.66 -11.47
C LEU A 78 3.80 6.00 -11.25
N PRO A 79 4.49 7.17 -11.21
CA PRO A 79 3.81 8.44 -10.96
C PRO A 79 2.74 8.78 -12.00
N PHE A 80 3.02 8.51 -13.27
CA PHE A 80 2.06 8.72 -14.36
C PHE A 80 0.84 7.80 -14.19
N ARG A 81 1.06 6.53 -13.87
CA ARG A 81 -0.02 5.56 -13.63
C ARG A 81 -0.87 5.94 -12.42
N ILE A 82 -0.27 6.43 -11.33
CA ILE A 82 -0.99 6.92 -10.16
C ILE A 82 -1.83 8.15 -10.53
N GLY A 83 -1.23 9.14 -11.20
CA GLY A 83 -1.96 10.33 -11.65
C GLY A 83 -3.14 9.98 -12.57
N LEU A 84 -2.90 9.14 -13.57
CA LEU A 84 -3.94 8.75 -14.52
C LEU A 84 -5.03 7.90 -13.84
N PHE A 85 -4.66 6.80 -13.19
CA PHE A 85 -5.63 5.81 -12.70
C PHE A 85 -6.28 6.16 -11.36
N TYR A 86 -5.58 6.85 -10.45
CA TYR A 86 -6.13 7.17 -9.13
C TYR A 86 -6.77 8.55 -9.17
N VAL A 87 -5.98 9.59 -9.49
CA VAL A 87 -6.48 10.97 -9.51
C VAL A 87 -7.49 11.14 -10.64
N GLY A 88 -7.19 10.65 -11.85
CA GLY A 88 -8.13 10.70 -12.97
C GLY A 88 -9.44 9.97 -12.71
N ALA A 89 -9.41 8.79 -12.09
CA ALA A 89 -10.65 8.08 -11.74
C ALA A 89 -11.46 8.82 -10.67
N LEU A 90 -10.81 9.37 -9.65
CA LEU A 90 -11.48 10.18 -8.62
C LEU A 90 -12.14 11.43 -9.21
N LEU A 91 -11.43 12.17 -10.07
CA LEU A 91 -11.98 13.35 -10.74
C LEU A 91 -13.24 13.01 -11.53
N VAL A 92 -13.20 11.91 -12.29
CA VAL A 92 -14.35 11.43 -13.07
C VAL A 92 -15.52 11.07 -12.16
N ILE A 93 -15.28 10.29 -11.12
CA ILE A 93 -16.32 9.81 -10.19
C ILE A 93 -16.99 10.96 -9.43
N LEU A 94 -16.18 11.91 -8.94
CA LEU A 94 -16.67 13.09 -8.23
C LEU A 94 -17.41 14.06 -9.15
N SER A 95 -16.98 14.19 -10.42
CA SER A 95 -17.71 14.96 -11.42
C SER A 95 -19.07 14.33 -11.75
N VAL A 96 -19.18 13.00 -11.68
CA VAL A 96 -20.43 12.31 -12.02
C VAL A 96 -21.47 12.38 -10.89
N ARG A 97 -21.09 12.14 -9.62
CA ARG A 97 -22.07 12.00 -8.53
C ARG A 97 -21.80 12.86 -7.29
N GLY A 98 -20.81 13.75 -7.29
CA GLY A 98 -20.49 14.58 -6.11
C GLY A 98 -20.03 13.77 -4.90
N TRP A 99 -19.23 14.36 -4.01
CA TRP A 99 -18.59 13.60 -2.94
C TRP A 99 -19.59 13.09 -1.87
N ARG A 100 -20.73 13.77 -1.69
CA ARG A 100 -21.74 13.48 -0.65
C ARG A 100 -22.49 12.17 -0.85
N HIS A 101 -22.44 11.59 -2.05
CA HIS A 101 -23.20 10.40 -2.40
C HIS A 101 -22.44 9.09 -2.18
N PHE A 102 -21.17 9.17 -1.75
CA PHE A 102 -20.35 8.00 -1.44
C PHE A 102 -20.49 7.61 0.03
N HIS A 103 -20.85 6.35 0.25
CA HIS A 103 -21.06 5.79 1.58
C HIS A 103 -20.08 4.63 1.81
N SER A 104 -19.70 4.42 3.07
CA SER A 104 -18.87 3.28 3.47
C SER A 104 -19.55 1.95 3.12
N GLY A 105 -18.77 0.95 2.75
CA GLY A 105 -19.26 -0.41 2.47
C GLY A 105 -19.77 -0.64 1.04
N GLN A 106 -19.86 0.40 0.20
CA GLN A 106 -20.17 0.26 -1.22
C GLN A 106 -19.00 0.72 -2.09
N SER A 107 -18.75 0.01 -3.19
CA SER A 107 -17.74 0.42 -4.17
C SER A 107 -18.18 1.73 -4.85
N PRO A 108 -17.38 2.81 -4.75
CA PRO A 108 -17.68 4.09 -5.41
C PRO A 108 -17.89 3.94 -6.92
N PHE A 109 -17.15 3.04 -7.55
CA PHE A 109 -17.26 2.75 -8.98
C PHE A 109 -18.63 2.15 -9.31
N VAL A 110 -19.06 1.14 -8.55
CA VAL A 110 -20.36 0.49 -8.73
C VAL A 110 -21.49 1.49 -8.48
N ALA A 111 -21.36 2.33 -7.46
CA ALA A 111 -22.34 3.36 -7.13
C ALA A 111 -22.54 4.39 -8.26
N VAL A 112 -21.48 4.71 -9.02
CA VAL A 112 -21.55 5.59 -10.19
C VAL A 112 -22.21 4.90 -11.38
N PHE A 113 -21.82 3.67 -11.72
CA PHE A 113 -22.44 2.97 -12.87
C PHE A 113 -23.92 2.66 -12.65
N ASN A 114 -24.31 2.36 -11.41
CA ASN A 114 -25.72 2.20 -11.05
C ASN A 114 -26.47 3.53 -11.17
N TYR A 115 -25.86 4.66 -10.78
CA TYR A 115 -26.48 5.99 -10.92
C TYR A 115 -26.71 6.40 -12.38
N VAL A 116 -25.78 6.04 -13.26
CA VAL A 116 -25.85 6.34 -14.69
C VAL A 116 -26.77 5.37 -15.45
N ASN A 117 -27.41 4.42 -14.75
CA ASN A 117 -28.27 3.37 -15.32
C ASN A 117 -27.56 2.50 -16.36
N ILE A 118 -26.32 2.07 -16.08
CA ILE A 118 -25.61 1.06 -16.90
C ILE A 118 -25.31 -0.19 -16.05
N PRO A 119 -26.32 -1.05 -15.76
CA PRO A 119 -26.16 -2.18 -14.84
C PRO A 119 -25.11 -3.21 -15.29
N ALA A 120 -24.98 -3.44 -16.60
CA ALA A 120 -23.98 -4.34 -17.16
C ALA A 120 -22.54 -3.88 -16.86
N ALA A 121 -22.29 -2.57 -16.85
CA ALA A 121 -20.97 -2.01 -16.54
C ALA A 121 -20.62 -2.20 -15.06
N ALA A 122 -21.59 -2.08 -14.15
CA ALA A 122 -21.38 -2.31 -12.72
C ALA A 122 -20.90 -3.74 -12.44
N GLY A 123 -21.52 -4.75 -13.07
CA GLY A 123 -21.13 -6.15 -12.95
C GLY A 123 -19.71 -6.43 -13.47
N ILE A 124 -19.37 -5.90 -14.65
CA ILE A 124 -18.02 -6.03 -15.24
C ILE A 124 -16.96 -5.41 -14.33
N VAL A 125 -17.22 -4.22 -13.79
CA VAL A 125 -16.28 -3.55 -12.89
C VAL A 125 -16.09 -4.33 -11.61
N ASN A 126 -17.16 -4.85 -11.02
CA ASN A 126 -17.05 -5.68 -9.83
C ASN A 126 -16.21 -6.94 -10.12
N PHE A 127 -16.42 -7.60 -11.25
CA PHE A 127 -15.61 -8.75 -11.68
C PHE A 127 -14.12 -8.41 -11.83
N ILE A 128 -13.80 -7.26 -12.46
CA ILE A 128 -12.41 -6.78 -12.58
C ILE A 128 -11.81 -6.50 -11.21
N LEU A 129 -12.53 -5.82 -10.31
CA LEU A 129 -12.07 -5.51 -8.96
C LEU A 129 -11.80 -6.77 -8.14
N LEU A 130 -12.70 -7.75 -8.18
CA LEU A 130 -12.52 -9.02 -7.47
C LEU A 130 -11.33 -9.81 -8.04
N THR A 131 -11.17 -9.85 -9.35
CA THR A 131 -10.03 -10.52 -10.00
C THR A 131 -8.70 -9.84 -9.63
N ALA A 132 -8.67 -8.51 -9.62
CA ALA A 132 -7.50 -7.74 -9.20
C ALA A 132 -7.18 -7.96 -7.71
N ALA A 133 -8.20 -7.99 -6.85
CA ALA A 133 -8.03 -8.28 -5.42
C ALA A 133 -7.46 -9.69 -5.20
N LEU A 134 -7.98 -10.71 -5.89
CA LEU A 134 -7.46 -12.08 -5.83
C LEU A 134 -6.00 -12.15 -6.30
N SER A 135 -5.65 -11.45 -7.37
CA SER A 135 -4.27 -11.36 -7.86
C SER A 135 -3.33 -10.72 -6.83
N SER A 136 -3.77 -9.61 -6.21
CA SER A 136 -3.02 -8.94 -5.13
C SER A 136 -2.85 -9.84 -3.91
N CYS A 137 -3.89 -10.59 -3.52
CA CYS A 137 -3.82 -11.56 -2.43
C CYS A 137 -2.78 -12.65 -2.73
N ASN A 138 -2.77 -13.20 -3.94
CA ASN A 138 -1.80 -14.21 -4.34
C ASN A 138 -0.35 -13.68 -4.26
N ALA A 139 -0.10 -12.48 -4.79
CA ALA A 139 1.21 -11.84 -4.70
C ALA A 139 1.62 -11.59 -3.23
N GLY A 140 0.69 -11.09 -2.40
CA GLY A 140 0.95 -10.84 -0.98
C GLY A 140 1.30 -12.10 -0.19
N ILE A 141 0.57 -13.20 -0.40
CA ILE A 141 0.85 -14.50 0.24
C ILE A 141 2.25 -14.98 -0.15
N TYR A 142 2.54 -14.95 -1.45
CA TYR A 142 3.79 -15.44 -2.02
C TYR A 142 5.00 -14.63 -1.53
N SER A 143 4.95 -13.29 -1.64
CA SER A 143 6.03 -12.41 -1.20
C SER A 143 6.29 -12.52 0.29
N THR A 144 5.23 -12.58 1.11
CA THR A 144 5.38 -12.74 2.57
C THR A 144 5.97 -14.10 2.92
N GLY A 145 5.51 -15.18 2.27
CA GLY A 145 6.08 -16.52 2.46
C GLY A 145 7.57 -16.57 2.12
N ARG A 146 7.98 -15.91 1.02
CA ARG A 146 9.40 -15.76 0.66
C ARG A 146 10.20 -14.96 1.68
N MET A 147 9.64 -13.88 2.23
CA MET A 147 10.30 -13.11 3.29
C MET A 147 10.50 -13.96 4.55
N VAL A 148 9.48 -14.72 4.97
CA VAL A 148 9.59 -15.66 6.10
C VAL A 148 10.64 -16.75 5.84
N HIS A 149 10.69 -17.29 4.63
CA HIS A 149 11.76 -18.22 4.24
C HIS A 149 13.14 -17.57 4.34
N SER A 150 13.32 -16.35 3.81
CA SER A 150 14.61 -15.65 3.89
C SER A 150 15.03 -15.34 5.34
N LEU A 151 14.09 -15.03 6.23
CA LEU A 151 14.34 -14.91 7.66
C LEU A 151 14.80 -16.25 8.26
N SER A 152 14.20 -17.37 7.85
CA SER A 152 14.59 -18.69 8.35
C SER A 152 16.01 -19.11 7.92
N GLU A 153 16.45 -18.72 6.72
CA GLU A 153 17.84 -18.93 6.28
C GLU A 153 18.85 -18.19 7.17
N ARG A 154 18.45 -17.03 7.70
CA ARG A 154 19.23 -16.23 8.66
C ARG A 154 19.03 -16.65 10.11
N ARG A 155 18.31 -17.76 10.35
CA ARG A 155 17.91 -18.25 11.68
C ARG A 155 17.03 -17.28 12.49
N GLU A 156 16.37 -16.32 11.82
CA GLU A 156 15.42 -15.32 12.36
C GLU A 156 13.97 -15.81 12.33
N ALA A 157 13.71 -17.00 11.78
CA ALA A 157 12.43 -17.68 11.81
C ALA A 157 12.63 -19.19 12.05
N PRO A 158 11.58 -19.96 12.41
CA PRO A 158 11.70 -21.39 12.68
C PRO A 158 12.35 -22.14 11.52
N ALA A 159 13.32 -23.02 11.82
CA ALA A 159 14.10 -23.74 10.80
C ALA A 159 13.22 -24.57 9.84
N ALA A 160 12.04 -25.04 10.28
CA ALA A 160 11.09 -25.72 9.43
C ALA A 160 10.63 -24.87 8.21
N MET A 161 10.61 -23.54 8.34
CA MET A 161 10.22 -22.62 7.26
C MET A 161 11.27 -22.50 6.15
N GLN A 162 12.48 -23.05 6.36
CA GLN A 162 13.57 -23.08 5.38
C GLN A 162 13.39 -24.21 4.35
N ALA A 163 12.55 -25.21 4.63
CA ALA A 163 12.40 -26.37 3.77
C ALA A 163 11.73 -26.00 2.43
N LEU A 164 12.36 -26.42 1.33
CA LEU A 164 11.82 -26.30 -0.02
C LEU A 164 11.07 -27.57 -0.42
N SER A 165 9.97 -27.40 -1.15
CA SER A 165 9.24 -28.51 -1.79
C SER A 165 10.01 -29.04 -3.02
N SER A 166 9.55 -30.16 -3.58
CA SER A 166 10.10 -30.74 -4.83
C SER A 166 10.07 -29.78 -6.03
N ARG A 167 9.23 -28.74 -5.98
CA ARG A 167 9.15 -27.68 -6.98
C ARG A 167 10.02 -26.46 -6.66
N HIS A 168 10.92 -26.55 -5.67
CA HIS A 168 11.79 -25.46 -5.22
C HIS A 168 11.02 -24.22 -4.70
N VAL A 169 9.86 -24.46 -4.07
CA VAL A 169 9.02 -23.43 -3.47
C VAL A 169 8.90 -23.67 -1.96
N PRO A 170 9.04 -22.64 -1.10
CA PRO A 170 8.97 -22.78 0.36
C PRO A 170 7.52 -22.95 0.85
N LEU A 171 7.01 -24.18 0.70
CA LEU A 171 5.60 -24.49 0.88
C LEU A 171 5.10 -24.22 2.31
N LEU A 172 5.92 -24.52 3.32
CA LEU A 172 5.56 -24.28 4.73
C LEU A 172 5.44 -22.79 5.03
N ALA A 173 6.39 -21.97 4.56
CA ALA A 173 6.37 -20.53 4.76
C ALA A 173 5.20 -19.85 4.02
N ILE A 174 4.87 -20.32 2.80
CA ILE A 174 3.71 -19.84 2.03
C ILE A 174 2.40 -20.27 2.71
N SER A 175 2.30 -21.52 3.17
CA SER A 175 1.11 -22.01 3.89
C SER A 175 0.89 -21.24 5.19
N PHE A 176 1.96 -20.93 5.91
CA PHE A 176 1.89 -20.08 7.10
C PHE A 176 1.37 -18.68 6.77
N SER A 177 1.90 -18.05 5.72
CA SER A 177 1.43 -16.75 5.22
C SER A 177 -0.07 -16.79 4.85
N ALA A 178 -0.51 -17.84 4.15
CA ALA A 178 -1.92 -18.04 3.80
C ALA A 178 -2.81 -18.24 5.05
N LEU A 179 -2.33 -18.97 6.06
CA LEU A 179 -3.04 -19.17 7.33
C LEU A 179 -3.23 -17.85 8.06
N VAL A 180 -2.18 -17.01 8.14
CA VAL A 180 -2.26 -15.68 8.76
C VAL A 180 -3.25 -14.78 8.02
N MET A 181 -3.29 -14.82 6.68
CA MET A 181 -4.34 -14.12 5.93
C MET A 181 -5.74 -14.68 6.24
N GLY A 182 -5.87 -16.00 6.40
CA GLY A 182 -7.10 -16.66 6.84
C GLY A 182 -7.61 -16.16 8.20
N LEU A 183 -6.70 -15.83 9.13
CA LEU A 183 -7.08 -15.18 10.39
C LEU A 183 -7.74 -13.81 10.15
N GLY A 184 -7.29 -13.05 9.14
CA GLY A 184 -7.95 -11.81 8.72
C GLY A 184 -9.39 -12.03 8.23
N VAL A 185 -9.63 -13.11 7.49
CA VAL A 185 -10.99 -13.52 7.07
C VAL A 185 -11.84 -13.89 8.28
N PHE A 186 -11.26 -14.60 9.25
CA PHE A 186 -11.94 -14.94 10.50
C PHE A 186 -12.31 -13.69 11.33
N VAL A 187 -11.41 -12.71 11.43
CA VAL A 187 -11.69 -11.41 12.07
C VAL A 187 -12.83 -10.68 11.34
N ASN A 188 -12.85 -10.72 10.01
CA ASN A 188 -13.93 -10.17 9.20
C ASN A 188 -15.27 -10.86 9.46
N TRP A 189 -15.27 -12.17 9.70
CA TRP A 189 -16.48 -12.90 10.07
C TRP A 189 -16.99 -12.52 11.47
N LEU A 190 -16.08 -12.29 12.43
CA LEU A 190 -16.44 -11.94 13.81
C LEU A 190 -16.94 -10.49 13.96
N SER A 191 -16.31 -9.54 13.26
CA SER A 191 -16.69 -8.12 13.32
C SER A 191 -16.51 -7.43 11.96
N PRO A 192 -17.46 -7.62 11.02
CA PRO A 192 -17.36 -7.06 9.67
C PRO A 192 -17.15 -5.54 9.67
N ASP A 193 -17.88 -4.83 10.55
CA ASP A 193 -17.86 -3.36 10.60
C ASP A 193 -16.53 -2.78 11.09
N LYS A 194 -15.75 -3.56 11.86
CA LYS A 194 -14.49 -3.10 12.47
C LYS A 194 -13.25 -3.78 11.89
N ALA A 195 -13.40 -4.91 11.21
CA ALA A 195 -12.29 -5.70 10.69
C ALA A 195 -11.39 -4.88 9.76
N PHE A 196 -11.99 -4.13 8.83
CA PHE A 196 -11.23 -3.23 7.95
C PHE A 196 -10.42 -2.22 8.76
N ALA A 197 -11.05 -1.57 9.75
CA ALA A 197 -10.38 -0.60 10.59
C ALA A 197 -9.21 -1.21 11.40
N TYR A 198 -9.40 -2.41 11.96
CA TYR A 198 -8.34 -3.08 12.72
C TYR A 198 -7.16 -3.49 11.83
N ILE A 199 -7.43 -4.15 10.71
CA ILE A 199 -6.38 -4.65 9.80
C ILE A 199 -5.58 -3.50 9.21
N THR A 200 -6.26 -2.44 8.77
CA THR A 200 -5.60 -1.24 8.23
C THR A 200 -4.79 -0.50 9.30
N SER A 201 -5.27 -0.45 10.54
CA SER A 201 -4.56 0.19 11.65
C SER A 201 -3.23 -0.51 11.97
N VAL A 202 -3.22 -1.84 12.05
CA VAL A 202 -1.97 -2.60 12.28
C VAL A 202 -0.99 -2.41 11.12
N SER A 203 -1.52 -2.47 9.89
CA SER A 203 -0.73 -2.38 8.66
C SER A 203 -0.10 -0.99 8.47
N ALA A 204 -0.81 0.08 8.87
CA ALA A 204 -0.37 1.46 8.69
C ALA A 204 0.98 1.74 9.38
N ILE A 205 1.22 1.19 10.57
CA ILE A 205 2.49 1.42 11.26
C ILE A 205 3.60 0.54 10.70
N GLY A 206 3.28 -0.71 10.37
CA GLY A 206 4.22 -1.60 9.70
C GLY A 206 4.75 -0.96 8.41
N ILE A 207 3.88 -0.40 7.57
CA ILE A 207 4.30 0.22 6.32
C ILE A 207 5.10 1.51 6.54
N ILE A 208 4.69 2.36 7.48
CA ILE A 208 5.44 3.57 7.82
C ILE A 208 6.86 3.19 8.28
N PHE A 209 6.98 2.16 9.12
CA PHE A 209 8.27 1.65 9.57
C PHE A 209 9.11 1.09 8.42
N VAL A 210 8.52 0.31 7.53
CA VAL A 210 9.21 -0.24 6.34
C VAL A 210 9.73 0.89 5.45
N TRP A 211 8.88 1.85 5.09
CA TRP A 211 9.28 2.95 4.22
C TRP A 211 10.29 3.89 4.90
N ALA A 212 10.12 4.17 6.20
CA ALA A 212 11.12 4.93 6.96
C ALA A 212 12.48 4.21 6.96
N SER A 213 12.49 2.88 7.13
CA SER A 213 13.71 2.05 7.09
C SER A 213 14.37 2.07 5.71
N ILE A 214 13.59 2.01 4.63
CA ILE A 214 14.09 2.13 3.25
C ILE A 214 14.73 3.52 3.04
N LEU A 215 14.06 4.59 3.44
CA LEU A 215 14.55 5.97 3.28
C LEU A 215 15.80 6.23 4.13
N ALA A 216 15.83 5.75 5.37
CA ALA A 216 17.00 5.83 6.24
C ALA A 216 18.18 5.05 5.65
N SER A 217 17.95 3.83 5.16
CA SER A 217 18.96 3.02 4.47
C SER A 217 19.49 3.72 3.22
N HIS A 218 18.62 4.38 2.46
CA HIS A 218 19.03 5.18 1.30
C HIS A 218 19.94 6.35 1.70
N MET A 219 19.65 7.06 2.81
CA MET A 219 20.53 8.12 3.30
C MET A 219 21.91 7.59 3.72
N VAL A 220 21.95 6.45 4.43
CA VAL A 220 23.20 5.79 4.84
C VAL A 220 23.99 5.32 3.62
N TYR A 221 23.32 4.68 2.65
CA TYR A 221 23.91 4.26 1.38
C TYR A 221 24.58 5.43 0.67
N ARG A 222 23.89 6.57 0.53
CA ARG A 222 24.46 7.76 -0.13
C ARG A 222 25.68 8.30 0.60
N ARG A 223 25.66 8.34 1.94
CA ARG A 223 26.82 8.77 2.74
C ARG A 223 28.00 7.81 2.55
N ARG A 224 27.77 6.50 2.56
CA ARG A 224 28.82 5.49 2.35
C ARG A 224 29.37 5.50 0.92
N ALA A 225 28.52 5.66 -0.10
CA ALA A 225 28.94 5.78 -1.49
C ALA A 225 29.76 7.06 -1.73
N ALA A 226 29.34 8.20 -1.15
CA ALA A 226 30.11 9.44 -1.21
C ALA A 226 31.48 9.34 -0.52
N ALA A 227 31.58 8.52 0.54
CA ALA A 227 32.83 8.20 1.23
C ALA A 227 33.66 7.11 0.52
N GLY A 228 33.28 6.65 -0.67
CA GLY A 228 33.99 5.61 -1.43
C GLY A 228 33.88 4.20 -0.86
N LYS A 229 33.03 3.97 0.16
CA LYS A 229 32.87 2.67 0.83
C LYS A 229 31.91 1.72 0.12
N LEU A 230 31.11 2.22 -0.83
CA LEU A 230 30.12 1.46 -1.59
C LEU A 230 30.11 1.92 -3.05
N PRO A 231 29.78 1.04 -4.01
CA PRO A 231 29.68 1.41 -5.41
C PRO A 231 28.56 2.42 -5.63
N ALA A 232 28.82 3.42 -6.50
CA ALA A 232 27.84 4.40 -6.88
C ALA A 232 26.73 3.77 -7.74
N SER A 233 25.47 4.15 -7.48
CA SER A 233 24.34 3.67 -8.25
C SER A 233 24.25 4.39 -9.60
N ASP A 234 24.07 3.60 -10.66
CA ASP A 234 23.75 4.05 -12.01
C ASP A 234 22.35 4.69 -12.11
N TYR A 235 21.48 4.44 -11.13
CA TYR A 235 20.13 5.00 -11.06
C TYR A 235 19.97 5.81 -9.77
N ARG A 236 19.81 7.12 -9.91
CA ARG A 236 19.83 8.08 -8.80
C ARG A 236 18.46 8.71 -8.59
N LEU A 237 18.09 8.90 -7.33
CA LEU A 237 16.90 9.65 -6.96
C LEU A 237 17.10 11.14 -7.27
N PRO A 238 16.28 11.75 -8.14
CA PRO A 238 16.38 13.18 -8.41
C PRO A 238 16.14 14.00 -7.13
N GLY A 239 16.94 15.05 -6.93
CA GLY A 239 16.83 15.94 -5.76
C GLY A 239 17.30 15.35 -4.42
N ALA A 240 17.93 14.17 -4.40
CA ALA A 240 18.49 13.61 -3.17
C ALA A 240 19.71 14.44 -2.68
N PRO A 241 19.84 14.76 -1.37
CA PRO A 241 19.13 14.16 -0.23
C PRO A 241 17.80 14.83 0.15
N VAL A 242 17.48 16.00 -0.41
CA VAL A 242 16.31 16.80 0.00
C VAL A 242 15.01 16.01 -0.16
N THR A 243 14.84 15.33 -1.29
CA THR A 243 13.64 14.50 -1.54
C THR A 243 13.48 13.35 -0.53
N THR A 244 14.58 12.73 -0.09
CA THR A 244 14.55 11.70 0.95
C THR A 244 14.18 12.28 2.31
N ALA A 245 14.71 13.46 2.66
CA ALA A 245 14.37 14.14 3.91
C ALA A 245 12.90 14.60 3.94
N VAL A 246 12.39 15.14 2.83
CA VAL A 246 10.98 15.54 2.68
C VAL A 246 10.06 14.31 2.82
N ALA A 247 10.42 13.18 2.22
CA ALA A 247 9.65 11.95 2.37
C ALA A 247 9.61 11.45 3.82
N LEU A 248 10.74 11.49 4.54
CA LEU A 248 10.78 11.16 5.97
C LEU A 248 9.94 12.12 6.81
N ALA A 249 10.01 13.42 6.53
CA ALA A 249 9.19 14.43 7.20
C ALA A 249 7.69 14.22 6.94
N PHE A 250 7.32 13.82 5.71
CA PHE A 250 5.94 13.45 5.38
C PHE A 250 5.47 12.21 6.15
N LEU A 251 6.29 11.16 6.26
CA LEU A 251 5.94 9.99 7.08
C LEU A 251 5.79 10.37 8.56
N ALA A 252 6.67 11.23 9.09
CA ALA A 252 6.55 11.74 10.44
C ALA A 252 5.24 12.54 10.63
N LEU A 253 4.86 13.37 9.65
CA LEU A 253 3.58 14.07 9.65
C LEU A 253 2.40 13.09 9.69
N VAL A 254 2.43 12.02 8.89
CA VAL A 254 1.37 11.00 8.89
C VAL A 254 1.25 10.34 10.26
N VAL A 255 2.37 10.02 10.92
CA VAL A 255 2.37 9.50 12.30
C VAL A 255 1.72 10.49 13.27
N VAL A 256 2.06 11.78 13.16
CA VAL A 256 1.43 12.83 13.98
C VAL A 256 -0.08 12.88 13.74
N LEU A 257 -0.54 12.81 12.49
CA LEU A 257 -1.96 12.82 12.15
C LEU A 257 -2.73 11.61 12.71
N LEU A 258 -2.08 10.45 12.84
CA LEU A 258 -2.69 9.27 13.47
C LEU A 258 -3.12 9.54 14.92
N PHE A 259 -2.41 10.40 15.68
CA PHE A 259 -2.81 10.74 17.06
C PHE A 259 -4.15 11.49 17.14
N PHE A 260 -4.52 12.20 16.08
CA PHE A 260 -5.73 13.03 16.05
C PHE A 260 -6.98 12.27 15.59
N SER A 261 -6.84 11.02 15.14
CA SER A 261 -7.98 10.18 14.74
C SER A 261 -8.20 9.02 15.73
N ALA A 262 -9.46 8.66 15.99
CA ALA A 262 -9.78 7.54 16.88
C ALA A 262 -9.16 6.22 16.39
N HIS A 263 -9.23 5.96 15.08
CA HIS A 263 -8.61 4.81 14.44
C HIS A 263 -7.08 4.87 14.46
N GLY A 264 -6.49 6.04 14.20
CA GLY A 264 -5.03 6.20 14.22
C GLY A 264 -4.42 6.03 15.61
N ARG A 265 -5.13 6.41 16.68
CA ARG A 265 -4.70 6.12 18.07
C ARG A 265 -4.62 4.61 18.34
N MET A 266 -5.59 3.85 17.83
CA MET A 266 -5.56 2.39 17.92
C MET A 266 -4.41 1.81 17.09
N ALA A 267 -4.18 2.34 15.90
CA ALA A 267 -3.01 2.00 15.10
C ALA A 267 -1.72 2.18 15.93
N ILE A 268 -1.51 3.36 16.51
CA ILE A 268 -0.32 3.69 17.32
C ILE A 268 -0.13 2.72 18.47
N LEU A 269 -1.18 2.45 19.25
CA LEU A 269 -1.09 1.51 20.36
C LEU A 269 -0.63 0.11 19.91
N VAL A 270 -1.28 -0.42 18.86
CA VAL A 270 -0.93 -1.73 18.31
C VAL A 270 0.48 -1.73 17.73
N GLY A 271 0.88 -0.66 17.04
CA GLY A 271 2.22 -0.52 16.49
C GLY A 271 3.31 -0.45 17.55
N VAL A 272 3.06 0.23 18.68
CA VAL A 272 4.00 0.25 19.82
C VAL A 272 4.14 -1.14 20.42
N ILE A 273 3.03 -1.85 20.63
CA ILE A 273 3.06 -3.24 21.13
C ILE A 273 3.84 -4.13 20.15
N TRP A 274 3.54 -4.03 18.86
CA TRP A 274 4.23 -4.79 17.81
C TRP A 274 5.74 -4.48 17.76
N LEU A 275 6.13 -3.21 17.78
CA LEU A 275 7.53 -2.79 17.82
C LEU A 275 8.25 -3.30 19.07
N ALA A 276 7.57 -3.27 20.23
CA ALA A 276 8.11 -3.82 21.47
C ALA A 276 8.35 -5.33 21.35
N LEU A 277 7.38 -6.09 20.82
CA LEU A 277 7.52 -7.53 20.60
C LEU A 277 8.66 -7.86 19.62
N VAL A 278 8.76 -7.14 18.51
CA VAL A 278 9.86 -7.32 17.54
C VAL A 278 11.21 -6.98 18.16
N SER A 279 11.30 -5.89 18.93
CA SER A 279 12.54 -5.48 19.60
C SER A 279 12.98 -6.50 20.65
N ILE A 280 12.05 -7.02 21.45
CA ILE A 280 12.32 -8.09 22.43
C ILE A 280 12.78 -9.35 21.71
N GLY A 281 12.07 -9.76 20.64
CA GLY A 281 12.45 -10.92 19.83
C GLY A 281 13.85 -10.80 19.24
N TYR A 282 14.18 -9.63 18.67
CA TYR A 282 15.50 -9.34 18.13
C TYR A 282 16.60 -9.45 19.20
N VAL A 283 16.42 -8.86 20.37
CA VAL A 283 17.39 -8.93 21.47
C VAL A 283 17.54 -10.37 21.99
N ALA A 284 16.43 -11.08 22.18
CA ALA A 284 16.45 -12.47 22.65
C ALA A 284 17.18 -13.40 21.67
N GLN A 285 16.97 -13.20 20.37
CA GLN A 285 17.63 -13.98 19.34
C GLN A 285 19.13 -13.65 19.26
N ARG A 286 19.50 -12.37 19.37
CA ARG A 286 20.90 -11.95 19.38
C ARG A 286 21.65 -12.48 20.59
N ALA A 287 20.98 -12.58 21.75
CA ALA A 287 21.53 -13.21 22.95
C ALA A 287 21.76 -14.72 22.80
N GLN A 288 21.02 -15.38 21.92
CA GLN A 288 21.17 -16.81 21.62
C GLN A 288 22.19 -17.11 20.51
N THR A 289 22.63 -16.09 19.74
CA THR A 289 23.57 -16.25 18.62
C THR A 289 25.00 -16.02 19.11
N PRO A 290 25.88 -17.05 19.14
CA PRO A 290 27.22 -16.90 19.70
C PRO A 290 28.12 -15.96 18.89
N ALA A 291 28.89 -15.11 19.59
CA ALA A 291 29.75 -14.06 19.03
C ALA A 291 30.87 -14.53 18.05
N HIS A 292 31.13 -15.83 17.93
CA HIS A 292 32.17 -16.37 17.04
C HIS A 292 31.74 -16.51 15.57
N LEU A 293 30.48 -16.20 15.22
CA LEU A 293 29.96 -16.25 13.85
C LEU A 293 29.75 -14.85 13.21
N GLU A 294 29.99 -13.76 13.94
CA GLU A 294 29.83 -12.39 13.44
C GLU A 294 30.97 -11.94 12.50
N ASN A 295 32.05 -12.72 12.37
CA ASN A 295 33.22 -12.39 11.55
C ASN A 295 33.18 -12.96 10.12
N ASP A 296 32.17 -13.77 9.77
CA ASP A 296 32.07 -14.43 8.45
C ASP A 296 31.00 -13.78 7.52
N CYS A 297 30.48 -12.60 7.86
CA CYS A 297 29.50 -11.84 7.05
C CYS A 297 30.05 -10.49 6.54
#